data_AF-A0A523FGN1-F1
#
_entry.id   AF-A0A523FGN1-F1
#
_cell.length_a   1.000
_cell.length_b   1.000
_cell.length_c   1.000
_cell.angle_alpha   90.00
_cell.angle_beta   90.00
_cell.angle_gamma   90.00
#
_symmetry.space_group_name_H-M   'P 1'
#
loop_
_entity.id
_entity.type
_entity.pdbx_description
1 polymer ?
#
loop_
_entity_poly.entity_id
_entity_poly.type
_entity_poly.pdbx_seq_one_letter_code
_entity_poly.pdbx_strand_id
1 'polypeptide(L)'
;MSFDVIGAGFGRTGTLSLKGALEKLGFGPCYHMIEVFSNPAHTAYWGAAARGENVDWKELLENYQSGVDWPISTYYKELSEIFPEAKVILSVREPHGWFKSLHNTIFSKENQANLTQGEVPQDVKDMMHKIMVETFDGKNDIEDHAVKVFNDHIAQVKADIEPDRLLVYEVGSGWEPLCAFLGVPVPNEPYPSTNSTEEFQNRAGEVHAARGDGS
;
A
#
# COMPACT_ATOMS: atom_id res chain seq x y z
N MET A 1 -10.09 0.65 18.75
CA MET A 1 -10.07 1.99 18.12
C MET A 1 -10.77 1.89 16.78
N SER A 2 -11.21 2.99 16.17
CA SER A 2 -11.82 2.95 14.83
C SER A 2 -10.76 3.04 13.74
N PHE A 3 -10.97 2.35 12.62
CA PHE A 3 -10.16 2.45 11.43
C PHE A 3 -10.80 3.51 10.52
N ASP A 4 -10.22 4.70 10.50
CA ASP A 4 -10.86 5.93 10.01
C ASP A 4 -10.48 6.28 8.57
N VAL A 5 -9.32 5.80 8.08
CA VAL A 5 -8.85 6.08 6.71
C VAL A 5 -8.32 4.83 6.01
N ILE A 6 -8.88 4.53 4.83
CA ILE A 6 -8.47 3.43 3.95
C ILE A 6 -7.74 4.01 2.72
N GLY A 7 -6.52 3.57 2.50
CA GLY A 7 -5.73 3.87 1.31
C GLY A 7 -5.99 2.86 0.21
N ALA A 8 -6.68 3.28 -0.84
CA ALA A 8 -6.96 2.46 -2.01
C ALA A 8 -5.89 2.58 -3.11
N GLY A 9 -4.89 3.47 -2.96
CA GLY A 9 -3.80 3.59 -3.94
C GLY A 9 -2.83 2.42 -3.89
N PHE A 10 -2.46 1.91 -5.06
CA PHE A 10 -1.39 0.91 -5.19
C PHE A 10 -0.05 1.41 -4.66
N GLY A 11 0.85 0.47 -4.39
CA GLY A 11 2.23 0.79 -4.07
C GLY A 11 2.87 1.68 -5.15
N ARG A 12 3.88 2.45 -4.71
CA ARG A 12 4.60 3.42 -5.54
C ARG A 12 3.80 4.64 -6.00
N THR A 13 2.63 4.89 -5.39
CA THR A 13 1.84 6.13 -5.52
C THR A 13 2.04 7.09 -4.34
N GLY A 14 3.25 7.14 -3.75
CA GLY A 14 3.55 8.05 -2.62
C GLY A 14 2.98 7.60 -1.27
N THR A 15 2.66 6.32 -1.12
CA THR A 15 2.00 5.73 0.05
C THR A 15 2.77 5.94 1.36
N LEU A 16 4.11 5.91 1.35
CA LEU A 16 4.89 6.15 2.57
C LEU A 16 4.82 7.61 3.04
N SER A 17 4.89 8.56 2.11
CA SER A 17 4.65 9.96 2.41
C SER A 17 3.23 10.16 2.94
N LEU A 18 2.23 9.49 2.36
CA LEU A 18 0.85 9.52 2.84
C LEU A 18 0.71 8.92 4.26
N LYS A 19 1.38 7.80 4.56
CA LYS A 19 1.46 7.23 5.91
C LYS A 19 1.95 8.29 6.92
N GLY A 20 3.09 8.91 6.64
CA GLY A 20 3.64 9.94 7.51
C GLY A 20 2.72 11.16 7.66
N ALA A 21 2.02 11.55 6.58
CA ALA A 21 1.05 12.63 6.63
C ALA A 21 -0.16 12.29 7.51
N LEU A 22 -0.74 11.10 7.36
CA LEU A 22 -1.87 10.63 8.16
C LEU A 22 -1.52 10.57 9.65
N GLU A 23 -0.33 10.06 9.98
CA GLU A 23 0.15 10.01 11.37
C GLU A 23 0.30 11.41 11.98
N LYS A 24 0.81 12.38 11.21
CA LYS A 24 0.91 13.79 11.62
C LYS A 24 -0.44 14.47 11.80
N LEU A 25 -1.45 14.07 11.02
CA LEU A 25 -2.81 14.61 11.09
C LEU A 25 -3.66 13.95 12.19
N GLY A 26 -3.10 13.01 12.96
CA GLY A 26 -3.80 12.35 14.05
C GLY A 26 -4.60 11.11 13.65
N PHE A 27 -4.37 10.58 12.44
CA PHE A 27 -4.95 9.31 11.94
C PHE A 27 -3.95 8.16 12.07
N GLY A 28 -3.05 8.23 13.06
CA GLY A 28 -2.02 7.25 13.34
C GLY A 28 -2.37 6.34 14.53
N PRO A 29 -1.74 5.15 14.66
CA PRO A 29 -0.77 4.56 13.73
C PRO A 29 -1.38 4.19 12.38
N CYS A 30 -0.59 4.33 11.30
CA CYS A 30 -1.04 4.04 9.94
C CYS A 30 -0.39 2.74 9.42
N TYR A 31 -1.18 1.74 9.03
CA TYR A 31 -0.70 0.47 8.48
C TYR A 31 -0.10 0.65 7.08
N HIS A 32 1.01 -0.01 6.77
CA HIS A 32 1.65 -0.05 5.46
C HIS A 32 2.34 -1.41 5.27
N MET A 33 2.85 -1.71 4.07
CA MET A 33 3.67 -2.90 3.81
C MET A 33 4.85 -3.08 4.79
N ILE A 34 5.36 -1.99 5.39
CA ILE A 34 6.48 -2.05 6.34
C ILE A 34 6.05 -2.82 7.61
N GLU A 35 4.83 -2.55 8.09
CA GLU A 35 4.25 -3.20 9.27
C GLU A 35 4.05 -4.70 9.07
N VAL A 36 3.84 -5.18 7.84
CA VAL A 36 3.77 -6.62 7.54
C VAL A 36 5.10 -7.30 7.88
N PHE A 37 6.22 -6.71 7.48
CA PHE A 37 7.55 -7.29 7.72
C PHE A 37 8.06 -7.07 9.14
N SER A 38 7.57 -6.03 9.83
CA SER A 38 7.89 -5.79 11.25
C SER A 38 7.07 -6.64 12.22
N ASN A 39 5.96 -7.24 11.78
CA ASN A 39 5.08 -8.05 12.62
C ASN A 39 4.84 -9.43 12.00
N PRO A 40 5.66 -10.45 12.32
CA PRO A 40 5.53 -11.78 11.74
C PRO A 40 4.13 -12.40 11.87
N ALA A 41 3.42 -12.10 12.97
CA ALA A 41 2.05 -12.58 13.19
C ALA A 41 1.05 -12.05 12.15
N HIS A 42 1.28 -10.86 11.59
CA HIS A 42 0.39 -10.29 10.57
C HIS A 42 0.51 -11.02 9.23
N THR A 43 1.65 -11.65 8.95
CA THR A 43 1.85 -12.36 7.68
C THR A 43 0.81 -13.46 7.49
N ALA A 44 0.43 -14.18 8.55
CA ALA A 44 -0.59 -15.21 8.52
C ALA A 44 -1.96 -14.69 8.06
N TYR A 45 -2.38 -13.50 8.52
CA TYR A 45 -3.64 -12.88 8.08
C TYR A 45 -3.61 -12.57 6.57
N TRP A 46 -2.50 -12.00 6.09
CA TRP A 46 -2.37 -11.64 4.67
C TRP A 46 -2.22 -12.85 3.76
N GLY A 47 -1.55 -13.91 4.21
CA GLY A 47 -1.49 -15.19 3.51
C GLY A 47 -2.86 -15.86 3.42
N ALA A 48 -3.60 -15.91 4.53
CA ALA A 48 -4.97 -16.41 4.56
C ALA A 48 -5.89 -15.63 3.60
N ALA A 49 -5.84 -14.30 3.64
CA ALA A 49 -6.59 -13.43 2.72
C ALA A 49 -6.24 -13.73 1.25
N ALA A 50 -4.95 -13.89 0.94
CA ALA A 50 -4.48 -14.18 -0.41
C ALA A 50 -5.00 -15.53 -0.94
N ARG A 51 -5.16 -16.53 -0.06
CA ARG A 51 -5.78 -17.83 -0.37
C ARG A 51 -7.30 -17.80 -0.43
N GLY A 52 -7.93 -16.65 -0.17
CA GLY A 52 -9.39 -16.49 -0.14
C GLY A 52 -10.05 -17.02 1.13
N GLU A 53 -9.29 -17.17 2.21
CA GLU A 53 -9.81 -17.53 3.52
C GLU A 53 -10.40 -16.30 4.23
N ASN A 54 -11.30 -16.53 5.19
CA ASN A 54 -11.85 -15.44 6.00
C ASN A 54 -10.80 -14.91 6.98
N VAL A 55 -10.73 -13.58 7.09
CA VAL A 55 -9.76 -12.88 7.93
C VAL A 55 -10.50 -11.93 8.87
N ASP A 56 -10.15 -11.94 10.16
CA ASP A 56 -10.66 -10.94 11.08
C ASP A 56 -9.88 -9.63 10.92
N TRP A 57 -10.37 -8.78 10.02
CA TRP A 57 -9.79 -7.47 9.74
C TRP A 57 -9.80 -6.54 10.96
N LYS A 58 -10.76 -6.70 11.87
CA LYS A 58 -10.86 -5.86 13.06
C LYS A 58 -9.78 -6.24 14.07
N GLU A 59 -9.48 -7.52 14.20
CA GLU A 59 -8.36 -8.02 15.01
C GLU A 59 -7.02 -7.54 14.43
N LEU A 60 -6.80 -7.76 13.12
CA LEU A 60 -5.55 -7.36 12.47
C LEU A 60 -5.26 -5.85 12.59
N LEU A 61 -6.31 -5.03 12.50
CA LEU A 61 -6.19 -3.57 12.43
C LEU A 61 -6.53 -2.87 13.75
N GLU A 62 -6.71 -3.59 14.86
CA GLU A 62 -7.24 -3.04 16.13
C GLU A 62 -6.43 -1.85 16.69
N ASN A 63 -5.12 -1.85 16.40
CA ASN A 63 -4.12 -0.89 16.88
C ASN A 63 -3.77 0.20 15.85
N TYR A 64 -4.49 0.24 14.74
CA TYR A 64 -4.29 1.18 13.64
C TYR A 64 -5.53 2.03 13.43
N GLN A 65 -5.32 3.30 13.08
CA GLN A 65 -6.40 4.22 12.73
C GLN A 65 -6.51 4.44 11.23
N SER A 66 -5.50 4.06 10.47
CA SER A 66 -5.52 4.13 9.02
C SER A 66 -4.63 3.06 8.40
N GLY A 67 -4.74 2.85 7.10
CA GLY A 67 -3.82 1.98 6.38
C GLY A 67 -3.72 2.36 4.92
N VAL A 68 -2.54 2.22 4.33
CA VAL A 68 -2.22 2.58 2.94
C VAL A 68 -1.27 1.53 2.35
N ASP A 69 -0.96 1.66 1.06
CA ASP A 69 -0.13 0.70 0.31
C ASP A 69 -0.79 -0.67 0.16
N TRP A 70 -0.11 -1.58 -0.54
CA TRP A 70 -0.39 -2.99 -0.37
C TRP A 70 0.02 -3.45 1.04
N PRO A 71 -0.64 -4.47 1.60
CA PRO A 71 -1.80 -5.18 1.03
C PRO A 71 -3.16 -4.49 1.25
N ILE A 72 -3.25 -3.39 2.03
CA ILE A 72 -4.52 -2.68 2.32
C ILE A 72 -5.29 -2.33 1.03
N SER A 73 -4.60 -1.79 0.01
CA SER A 73 -5.24 -1.39 -1.24
C SER A 73 -5.81 -2.55 -2.06
N THR A 74 -5.37 -3.79 -1.85
CA THR A 74 -5.96 -4.99 -2.48
C THR A 74 -7.35 -5.27 -1.92
N TYR A 75 -7.58 -4.95 -0.65
CA TYR A 75 -8.82 -5.26 0.09
C TYR A 75 -9.64 -4.01 0.42
N TYR A 76 -9.39 -2.88 -0.24
CA TYR A 76 -10.01 -1.59 0.08
C TYR A 76 -11.56 -1.67 0.11
N LYS A 77 -12.15 -2.44 -0.80
CA LYS A 77 -13.61 -2.57 -0.92
C LYS A 77 -14.19 -3.30 0.28
N GLU A 78 -13.68 -4.47 0.61
CA GLU A 78 -14.08 -5.24 1.79
C GLU A 78 -13.85 -4.43 3.08
N LEU A 79 -12.70 -3.77 3.21
CA LEU A 79 -12.42 -2.90 4.34
C LEU A 79 -13.41 -1.72 4.42
N SER A 80 -13.84 -1.15 3.29
CA SER A 80 -14.81 -0.06 3.27
C SER A 80 -16.23 -0.48 3.64
N GLU A 81 -16.57 -1.75 3.46
CA GLU A 81 -17.83 -2.36 3.91
C GLU A 81 -17.79 -2.64 5.42
N ILE A 82 -16.65 -3.08 5.95
CA ILE A 82 -16.45 -3.35 7.38
C ILE A 82 -16.37 -2.05 8.20
N PHE A 83 -15.75 -1.01 7.62
CA PHE A 83 -15.58 0.31 8.21
C PHE A 83 -16.33 1.36 7.37
N PRO A 84 -17.67 1.40 7.44
CA PRO A 84 -18.50 2.24 6.57
C PRO A 84 -18.33 3.75 6.80
N GLU A 85 -17.82 4.15 7.97
CA GLU A 85 -17.52 5.55 8.29
C GLU A 85 -16.11 5.98 7.86
N ALA A 86 -15.26 5.01 7.48
CA ALA A 86 -13.90 5.31 7.05
C ALA A 86 -13.93 6.10 5.74
N LYS A 87 -13.09 7.14 5.68
CA LYS A 87 -12.79 7.88 4.46
C LYS A 87 -11.81 7.08 3.61
N VAL A 88 -11.94 7.16 2.28
CA VAL A 88 -11.07 6.46 1.34
C VAL A 88 -10.21 7.46 0.59
N ILE A 89 -8.90 7.21 0.56
CA ILE A 89 -7.92 7.99 -0.20
C ILE A 89 -7.34 7.11 -1.31
N LEU A 90 -7.61 7.50 -2.55
CA LEU A 90 -7.03 6.90 -3.75
C LEU A 90 -5.84 7.73 -4.21
N SER A 91 -4.63 7.35 -3.79
CA SER A 91 -3.42 8.02 -4.25
C SER A 91 -3.07 7.60 -5.68
N VAL A 92 -2.85 8.59 -6.56
CA VAL A 92 -2.60 8.40 -8.00
C VAL A 92 -1.40 9.22 -8.47
N ARG A 93 -0.85 8.82 -9.61
CA ARG A 93 0.23 9.54 -10.31
C ARG A 93 0.17 9.20 -11.80
N GLU A 94 0.98 9.88 -12.61
CA GLU A 94 1.13 9.55 -14.03
C GLU A 94 1.45 8.05 -14.25
N PRO A 95 0.62 7.30 -15.03
CA PRO A 95 0.69 5.84 -15.09
C PRO A 95 2.01 5.24 -15.58
N HIS A 96 2.65 5.80 -16.61
CA HIS A 96 3.91 5.27 -17.13
C HIS A 96 5.06 5.51 -16.14
N GLY A 97 5.08 6.68 -15.51
CA GLY A 97 5.98 7.02 -14.42
C GLY A 97 5.78 6.14 -13.18
N TRP A 98 4.53 5.76 -12.88
CA TRP A 98 4.23 4.75 -11.86
C TRP A 98 4.82 3.39 -12.22
N PHE A 99 4.56 2.88 -13.43
CA PHE A 99 5.08 1.58 -13.87
C PHE A 99 6.60 1.54 -13.79
N LYS A 100 7.29 2.59 -14.29
CA LYS A 100 8.75 2.69 -14.18
C LYS A 100 9.24 2.63 -12.73
N SER A 101 8.53 3.28 -11.79
CA SER A 101 8.89 3.20 -10.37
C SER A 101 8.65 1.80 -9.79
N LEU A 102 7.53 1.16 -10.15
CA LEU A 102 7.16 -0.19 -9.72
C LEU A 102 8.14 -1.24 -10.23
N HIS A 103 8.46 -1.20 -11.52
CA HIS A 103 9.39 -2.12 -12.16
C HIS A 103 10.82 -2.02 -11.61
N ASN A 104 11.29 -0.80 -11.31
CA ASN A 104 12.61 -0.60 -10.71
C ASN A 104 12.69 -0.92 -9.21
N THR A 105 11.56 -1.26 -8.57
CA THR A 105 11.48 -1.58 -7.15
C THR A 105 10.84 -2.93 -6.95
N ILE A 106 9.54 -2.98 -6.65
CA ILE A 106 8.81 -4.20 -6.24
C ILE A 106 8.91 -5.29 -7.31
N PHE A 107 8.84 -4.93 -8.59
CA PHE A 107 8.87 -5.92 -9.68
C PHE A 107 10.27 -6.07 -10.31
N SER A 108 11.32 -5.59 -9.65
CA SER A 108 12.68 -5.82 -10.16
C SER A 108 13.01 -7.31 -10.14
N LYS A 109 13.82 -7.78 -11.10
CA LYS A 109 14.25 -9.19 -11.16
C LYS A 109 14.88 -9.68 -9.85
N GLU A 110 15.63 -8.80 -9.20
CA GLU A 110 16.25 -9.06 -7.90
C GLU A 110 15.20 -9.28 -6.81
N ASN A 111 14.23 -8.39 -6.68
CA ASN A 111 13.17 -8.54 -5.67
C ASN A 111 12.24 -9.72 -5.97
N GLN A 112 11.95 -9.99 -7.25
CA GLN A 112 11.24 -11.20 -7.66
C GLN A 112 12.03 -12.46 -7.28
N ALA A 113 13.34 -12.49 -7.52
CA ALA A 113 14.19 -13.61 -7.15
C ALA A 113 14.21 -13.81 -5.63
N ASN A 114 14.34 -12.73 -4.84
CA ASN A 114 14.36 -12.76 -3.38
C ASN A 114 13.07 -13.32 -2.76
N LEU A 115 11.92 -13.24 -3.45
CA LEU A 115 10.67 -13.87 -2.99
C LEU A 115 10.64 -15.39 -3.20
N THR A 116 11.45 -15.88 -4.13
CA THR A 116 11.55 -17.31 -4.48
C THR A 116 12.78 -17.99 -3.88
N GLN A 117 13.75 -17.20 -3.40
CA GLN A 117 15.00 -17.67 -2.80
C GLN A 117 14.96 -17.52 -1.27
N GLY A 118 15.58 -18.47 -0.56
CA GLY A 118 15.65 -18.48 0.91
C GLY A 118 14.39 -18.97 1.64
N GLU A 119 14.41 -18.87 2.97
CA GLU A 119 13.33 -19.31 3.88
C GLU A 119 12.23 -18.24 4.03
N VAL A 120 11.69 -17.73 2.91
CA VAL A 120 10.53 -16.83 2.96
C VAL A 120 9.28 -17.62 3.40
N PRO A 121 8.56 -17.19 4.46
CA PRO A 121 7.35 -17.86 4.92
C PRO A 121 6.30 -17.99 3.82
N GLN A 122 5.55 -19.10 3.81
CA GLN A 122 4.55 -19.36 2.75
C GLN A 122 3.48 -18.27 2.70
N ASP A 123 3.02 -17.75 3.85
CA ASP A 123 2.03 -16.67 3.88
C ASP A 123 2.53 -15.39 3.20
N VAL A 124 3.83 -15.08 3.31
CA VAL A 124 4.44 -13.96 2.58
C VAL A 124 4.48 -14.24 1.08
N LYS A 125 4.79 -15.48 0.68
CA LYS A 125 4.78 -15.88 -0.74
C LYS A 125 3.37 -15.77 -1.33
N ASP A 126 2.35 -16.21 -0.61
CA ASP A 126 0.95 -16.14 -1.05
C ASP A 126 0.50 -14.68 -1.20
N MET A 127 0.78 -13.83 -0.20
CA MET A 127 0.49 -12.39 -0.26
C MET A 127 1.19 -11.72 -1.45
N MET A 128 2.49 -11.98 -1.64
CA MET A 128 3.25 -11.37 -2.74
C MET A 128 2.83 -11.91 -4.10
N HIS A 129 2.45 -13.19 -4.21
CA HIS A 129 1.86 -13.76 -5.42
C HIS A 129 0.54 -13.05 -5.78
N LYS A 130 -0.33 -12.81 -4.79
CA LYS A 130 -1.57 -12.06 -4.98
C LYS A 130 -1.31 -10.66 -5.55
N ILE A 131 -0.38 -9.93 -4.95
CA ILE A 131 -0.03 -8.55 -5.31
C ILE A 131 0.66 -8.49 -6.67
N MET A 132 1.67 -9.33 -6.91
CA MET A 132 2.55 -9.20 -8.06
C MET A 132 2.05 -9.97 -9.28
N VAL A 133 1.42 -11.12 -9.08
CA VAL A 133 1.08 -12.04 -10.18
C VAL A 133 -0.41 -11.99 -10.47
N GLU A 134 -1.26 -12.32 -9.50
CA GLU A 134 -2.71 -12.40 -9.74
C GLU A 134 -3.33 -11.06 -10.10
N THR A 135 -2.94 -9.98 -9.40
CA THR A 135 -3.42 -8.62 -9.70
C THR A 135 -3.12 -8.19 -11.14
N PHE A 136 -2.07 -8.76 -11.75
CA PHE A 136 -1.56 -8.38 -13.06
C PHE A 136 -1.68 -9.50 -14.09
N ASP A 137 -2.54 -10.50 -13.87
CA ASP A 137 -2.72 -11.65 -14.77
C ASP A 137 -1.41 -12.35 -15.19
N GLY A 138 -0.40 -12.35 -14.31
CA GLY A 138 0.96 -12.85 -14.58
C GLY A 138 1.77 -12.05 -15.60
N LYS A 139 1.37 -10.82 -15.91
CA LYS A 139 1.98 -9.91 -16.89
C LYS A 139 2.48 -8.61 -16.24
N ASN A 140 2.92 -8.69 -14.99
CA ASN A 140 3.41 -7.56 -14.19
C ASN A 140 4.63 -6.85 -14.80
N ASP A 141 5.41 -7.54 -15.65
CA ASP A 141 6.56 -6.97 -16.36
C ASP A 141 6.21 -6.37 -17.73
N ILE A 142 4.93 -6.39 -18.13
CA ILE A 142 4.45 -5.81 -19.39
C ILE A 142 3.84 -4.44 -19.10
N GLU A 143 4.53 -3.37 -19.49
CA GLU A 143 4.16 -1.97 -19.19
C GLU A 143 2.70 -1.65 -19.54
N ASP A 144 2.30 -1.85 -20.79
CA ASP A 144 0.94 -1.55 -21.25
C ASP A 144 -0.14 -2.30 -20.45
N HIS A 145 0.18 -3.53 -20.02
CA HIS A 145 -0.74 -4.32 -19.22
C HIS A 145 -0.81 -3.79 -17.79
N ALA A 146 0.33 -3.55 -17.14
CA ALA A 146 0.36 -3.00 -15.78
C ALA A 146 -0.29 -1.62 -15.70
N VAL A 147 -0.04 -0.75 -16.68
CA VAL A 147 -0.68 0.57 -16.81
C VAL A 147 -2.20 0.42 -16.98
N LYS A 148 -2.65 -0.55 -17.79
CA LYS A 148 -4.09 -0.84 -17.91
C LYS A 148 -4.68 -1.26 -16.58
N VAL A 149 -4.07 -2.22 -15.87
CA VAL A 149 -4.53 -2.68 -14.54
C VAL A 149 -4.60 -1.51 -13.55
N PHE A 150 -3.60 -0.62 -13.54
CA PHE A 150 -3.60 0.57 -12.70
C PHE A 150 -4.76 1.52 -12.99
N ASN A 151 -5.00 1.82 -14.26
CA ASN A 151 -6.11 2.68 -14.68
C ASN A 151 -7.48 2.05 -14.39
N ASP A 152 -7.61 0.74 -14.61
CA ASP A 152 -8.82 -0.02 -14.29
C ASP A 152 -9.09 -0.01 -12.78
N HIS A 153 -8.06 -0.20 -11.96
CA HIS A 153 -8.17 -0.09 -10.50
C HIS A 153 -8.62 1.31 -10.07
N ILE A 154 -8.05 2.37 -10.65
CA ILE A 154 -8.48 3.74 -10.38
C ILE A 154 -9.95 3.95 -10.74
N ALA A 155 -10.38 3.46 -11.89
CA ALA A 155 -11.77 3.56 -12.33
C ALA A 155 -12.71 2.76 -11.41
N GLN A 156 -12.29 1.56 -11.00
CA GLN A 156 -13.05 0.68 -10.11
C GLN A 156 -13.24 1.32 -8.72
N VAL A 157 -12.17 1.86 -8.11
CA VAL A 157 -12.26 2.53 -6.81
C VAL A 157 -13.22 3.73 -6.87
N LYS A 158 -13.17 4.52 -7.96
CA LYS A 158 -14.09 5.65 -8.18
C LYS A 158 -15.55 5.22 -8.36
N ALA A 159 -15.78 4.01 -8.86
CA ALA A 159 -17.12 3.45 -9.04
C ALA A 159 -17.65 2.79 -7.75
N ASP A 160 -16.78 2.18 -6.96
CA ASP A 160 -17.14 1.44 -5.75
C ASP A 160 -17.39 2.35 -4.53
N ILE A 161 -16.72 3.50 -4.44
CA ILE A 161 -16.77 4.37 -3.26
C ILE A 161 -17.61 5.61 -3.53
N GLU A 162 -18.53 5.92 -2.60
CA GLU A 162 -19.33 7.14 -2.61
C GLU A 162 -18.46 8.41 -2.74
N PRO A 163 -18.80 9.35 -3.64
CA PRO A 163 -17.98 10.53 -3.91
C PRO A 163 -17.60 11.34 -2.66
N ASP A 164 -18.51 11.48 -1.70
CA ASP A 164 -18.28 12.25 -0.46
C ASP A 164 -17.31 11.54 0.50
N ARG A 165 -17.11 10.23 0.33
CA ARG A 165 -16.15 9.40 1.09
C ARG A 165 -14.83 9.19 0.35
N LEU A 166 -14.66 9.71 -0.88
CA LEU A 166 -13.50 9.45 -1.71
C LEU A 166 -12.69 10.73 -1.99
N LEU A 167 -11.39 10.68 -1.66
CA LEU A 167 -10.41 11.62 -2.15
C LEU A 167 -9.52 10.97 -3.22
N VAL A 168 -9.53 11.50 -4.43
CA VAL A 168 -8.51 11.21 -5.43
C VAL A 168 -7.33 12.14 -5.17
N TYR A 169 -6.19 11.57 -4.76
CA TYR A 169 -5.04 12.32 -4.27
C TYR A 169 -3.84 12.16 -5.22
N GLU A 170 -3.56 13.20 -6.02
CA GLU A 170 -2.38 13.21 -6.90
C GLU A 170 -1.10 13.35 -6.06
N VAL A 171 -0.10 12.52 -6.34
CA VAL A 171 1.21 12.61 -5.66
C VAL A 171 1.79 14.01 -5.84
N GLY A 172 2.14 14.64 -4.72
CA GLY A 172 2.68 16.01 -4.71
C GLY A 172 1.65 17.11 -4.43
N SER A 173 0.37 16.77 -4.24
CA SER A 173 -0.68 17.76 -3.92
C SER A 173 -0.53 18.42 -2.55
N GLY A 174 0.27 17.85 -1.65
CA GLY A 174 0.56 18.44 -0.34
C GLY A 174 -0.61 18.40 0.64
N TRP A 175 -0.56 19.27 1.65
CA TRP A 175 -1.49 19.24 2.78
C TRP A 175 -2.92 19.65 2.43
N GLU A 176 -3.09 20.68 1.61
CA GLU A 176 -4.38 21.37 1.46
C GLU A 176 -5.55 20.44 1.10
N PRO A 177 -5.49 19.62 0.02
CA PRO A 177 -6.60 18.73 -0.32
C PRO A 177 -6.79 17.60 0.70
N LEU A 178 -5.70 17.11 1.30
CA LEU A 178 -5.76 16.07 2.31
C LEU A 178 -6.45 16.56 3.59
N CYS A 179 -6.03 17.70 4.11
CA CYS A 179 -6.58 18.32 5.32
C CYS A 179 -8.04 18.74 5.12
N ALA A 180 -8.38 19.33 3.97
CA ALA A 180 -9.75 19.71 3.62
C ALA A 180 -10.68 18.49 3.61
N PHE A 181 -10.25 17.40 2.97
CA PHE A 181 -11.01 16.17 2.93
C PHE A 181 -11.15 15.52 4.32
N LEU A 182 -10.08 15.49 5.11
CA LEU A 182 -10.09 14.87 6.44
C LEU A 182 -10.81 15.75 7.50
N GLY A 183 -10.99 17.04 7.24
CA GLY A 183 -11.66 17.97 8.15
C GLY A 183 -10.76 18.45 9.28
N VAL A 184 -9.46 18.58 9.03
CA VAL A 184 -8.44 18.96 10.02
C VAL A 184 -7.65 20.19 9.56
N PRO A 185 -7.02 20.95 10.48
CA PRO A 185 -6.17 22.09 10.11
C PRO A 185 -4.94 21.68 9.31
N VAL A 186 -4.46 22.56 8.43
CA VAL A 186 -3.19 22.39 7.71
C VAL A 186 -2.01 22.59 8.68
N PRO A 187 -1.09 21.62 8.81
CA PRO A 187 0.11 21.77 9.64
C PRO A 187 1.04 22.89 9.13
N ASN A 188 1.74 23.56 10.05
CA ASN A 188 2.77 24.53 9.72
C ASN A 188 4.14 23.85 9.53
N GLU A 189 4.21 22.87 8.63
CA GLU A 189 5.43 22.15 8.25
C GLU A 189 5.33 21.66 6.79
N PRO A 190 6.45 21.39 6.10
CA PRO A 190 6.40 20.81 4.76
C PRO A 190 5.72 19.44 4.74
N TYR A 191 5.05 19.12 3.63
CA TYR A 191 4.48 17.79 3.43
C TYR A 191 5.60 16.72 3.42
N PRO A 192 5.40 15.55 4.04
CA PRO A 192 6.42 14.50 4.06
C PRO A 192 6.84 14.08 2.65
N SER A 193 8.15 14.13 2.38
CA SER A 193 8.73 13.62 1.13
C SER A 193 9.69 12.48 1.49
N THR A 194 9.18 11.25 1.47
CA THR A 194 9.97 10.03 1.72
C THR A 194 9.63 8.95 0.69
N ASN A 195 10.52 7.99 0.46
CA ASN A 195 10.40 6.84 -0.46
C ASN A 195 10.76 7.11 -1.92
N SER A 196 11.87 7.82 -2.17
CA SER A 196 12.49 7.78 -3.50
C SER A 196 12.87 6.32 -3.87
N THR A 197 13.05 6.02 -5.16
CA THR A 197 13.51 4.68 -5.59
C THR A 197 14.83 4.30 -4.91
N GLU A 198 15.72 5.27 -4.74
CA GLU A 198 17.01 5.11 -4.06
C GLU A 198 16.83 4.76 -2.57
N GLU A 199 15.96 5.46 -1.86
CA GLU A 199 15.66 5.15 -0.45
C GLU A 199 15.03 3.77 -0.26
N PHE A 200 14.20 3.32 -1.21
CA PHE A 200 13.63 1.97 -1.19
C PHE A 200 14.72 0.89 -1.33
N GLN A 201 15.63 1.07 -2.28
CA GLN A 201 16.74 0.14 -2.53
C GLN A 201 17.65 0.03 -1.30
N ASN A 202 17.95 1.16 -0.64
CA ASN A 202 18.77 1.17 0.57
C ASN A 202 18.11 0.37 1.71
N ARG A 203 16.80 0.51 1.93
CA ARG A 203 16.08 -0.26 2.96
C ARG A 203 15.99 -1.76 2.64
N ALA A 204 15.81 -2.11 1.36
CA ALA A 204 15.83 -3.51 0.94
C ALA A 204 17.21 -4.16 1.22
N GLY A 205 18.29 -3.42 0.94
CA GLY A 205 19.66 -3.82 1.26
C GLY A 205 19.92 -3.97 2.78
N GLU A 206 19.38 -3.07 3.60
CA GLU A 206 19.51 -3.14 5.07
C GLU A 206 18.78 -4.34 5.67
N VAL A 207 17.57 -4.68 5.17
CA VAL A 207 16.83 -5.88 5.59
C VAL A 207 17.57 -7.15 5.17
N HIS A 208 18.23 -7.16 4.01
CA HIS A 208 19.04 -8.29 3.57
C HIS A 208 20.32 -8.44 4.43
N ALA A 209 21.01 -7.34 4.73
CA ALA A 209 22.18 -7.35 5.61
C ALA A 209 21.84 -7.81 7.04
N ALA A 210 20.67 -7.42 7.55
CA ALA A 210 20.19 -7.85 8.87
C ALA A 210 19.81 -9.34 8.94
N ARG A 211 19.55 -9.99 7.80
CA ARG A 211 19.24 -11.42 7.70
C ARG A 211 20.48 -12.33 7.61
N GLY A 212 21.68 -11.76 7.53
CA GLY A 212 22.93 -12.52 7.61
C GLY A 212 23.34 -13.25 6.32
N ASP A 213 22.77 -12.90 5.17
CA ASP A 213 23.11 -13.50 3.87
C ASP A 213 24.27 -12.78 3.16
N GLY A 214 25.19 -12.23 3.94
CA GLY A 214 26.38 -11.53 3.43
C GLY A 214 27.55 -12.48 3.19
N SER A 215 27.63 -13.01 1.96
CA SER A 215 28.80 -13.70 1.34
C SER A 215 29.32 -15.00 1.96
#